data_AF-K0BED6-F1
#
_entry.id   AF-K0BED6-F1
#
_cell.length_a   1.000
_cell.length_b   1.000
_cell.length_c   1.000
_cell.angle_alpha   90.00
_cell.angle_beta   90.00
_cell.angle_gamma   90.00
#
_symmetry.space_group_name_H-M   'P 1'
#
loop_
_entity.id
_entity.type
_entity.pdbx_description
1 polymer ?
#
loop_
_entity_poly.entity_id
_entity_poly.type
_entity_poly.pdbx_seq_one_letter_code
_entity_poly.pdbx_strand_id
1 'polypeptide(L)' 'MNCFVCSKKKKDFEVWHNKTVIAATYDSEFQNDEQIQKMSNKSIICHDCMQSIKNKVDEKRK' A
#
# COMPACT_ATOMS: atom_id res chain seq x y z
N MET A 1 -12.63 -2.27 9.20
CA MET A 1 -11.55 -2.58 8.24
C MET A 1 -10.43 -1.60 8.54
N ASN A 2 -9.24 -2.09 8.89
CA ASN A 2 -8.13 -1.28 9.37
C ASN A 2 -7.00 -1.32 8.36
N CYS A 3 -6.17 -0.28 8.32
CA CYS A 3 -4.95 -0.27 7.51
C CYS A 3 -4.04 -1.42 7.94
N PHE A 4 -3.60 -2.21 6.98
CA PHE A 4 -2.68 -3.32 7.19
C PHE A 4 -1.34 -2.85 7.78
N VAL A 5 -0.90 -1.64 7.43
CA VAL A 5 0.40 -1.09 7.85
C VAL A 5 0.30 -0.36 9.18
N CYS A 6 -0.61 0.62 9.31
CA CYS A 6 -0.67 1.49 10.48
C CYS A 6 -1.84 1.21 11.44
N SER A 7 -2.66 0.18 11.17
CA SER A 7 -3.84 -0.19 11.96
C SER A 7 -4.92 0.89 12.12
N LYS A 8 -4.78 2.07 11.49
CA LYS A 8 -5.79 3.13 11.49
C LYS A 8 -7.13 2.60 10.95
N LYS A 9 -8.25 3.03 11.55
CA LYS A 9 -9.60 2.62 11.14
C LYS A 9 -9.98 3.33 9.84
N LYS A 10 -10.75 2.65 8.98
CA LYS A 10 -11.22 3.18 7.69
C LYS A 10 -12.08 4.46 7.78
N LYS A 11 -12.54 4.85 8.97
CA LYS A 11 -13.43 6.00 9.15
C LYS A 11 -12.79 7.36 8.83
N ASP A 12 -11.46 7.42 8.72
CA ASP A 12 -10.70 8.68 8.74
C ASP A 12 -10.07 9.08 7.38
N PHE A 13 -10.25 8.31 6.29
CA PHE A 13 -9.58 8.60 5.00
C PHE A 13 -10.46 8.27 3.79
N GLU A 14 -10.47 9.16 2.79
CA GLU A 14 -11.25 9.01 1.54
C GLU A 14 -10.72 7.92 0.61
N VAL A 15 -9.39 7.67 0.60
CA VAL A 15 -8.75 6.79 -0.39
C VAL A 15 -8.05 5.59 0.27
N TRP A 16 -8.40 4.38 -0.19
CA TRP A 16 -7.87 3.11 0.29
C TRP A 16 -7.59 2.18 -0.88
N HIS A 17 -6.52 1.39 -0.78
CA HIS A 17 -6.14 0.41 -1.79
C HIS A 17 -6.19 -1.00 -1.21
N ASN A 18 -6.49 -1.99 -2.05
CA ASN A 18 -6.33 -3.41 -1.73
C ASN A 18 -5.23 -4.01 -2.63
N LYS A 19 -4.80 -5.24 -2.33
CA LYS A 19 -3.70 -5.88 -3.06
C LYS A 19 -3.96 -6.01 -4.57
N THR A 20 -5.19 -6.30 -4.98
CA THR A 20 -5.56 -6.42 -6.40
C THR A 20 -5.41 -5.10 -7.14
N VAL A 21 -5.91 -4.00 -6.57
CA VAL A 21 -5.78 -2.66 -7.17
C VAL A 21 -4.30 -2.28 -7.25
N ILE A 22 -3.51 -2.58 -6.21
CA ILE A 22 -2.08 -2.28 -6.21
C ILE A 22 -1.37 -3.05 -7.33
N ALA A 23 -1.67 -4.33 -7.51
CA ALA A 23 -1.06 -5.15 -8.55
C ALA A 23 -1.42 -4.71 -9.98
N ALA A 24 -2.59 -4.09 -10.17
CA ALA A 24 -3.01 -3.55 -11.46
C ALA A 24 -2.43 -2.16 -11.77
N THR A 25 -2.14 -1.37 -10.73
CA THR A 25 -1.76 0.05 -10.88
C THR A 25 -0.25 0.28 -10.82
N TYR A 26 0.49 -0.51 -10.05
CA TYR A 26 1.91 -0.25 -9.76
C TYR A 26 2.81 -1.32 -10.39
N ASP A 27 4.05 -0.95 -10.69
CA ASP A 27 5.05 -1.83 -11.30
C ASP A 27 5.60 -2.91 -10.33
N SER A 28 6.44 -3.79 -10.87
CA SER A 28 7.02 -4.92 -10.13
C SER A 28 7.92 -4.51 -8.97
N GLU A 29 8.66 -3.41 -9.09
CA GLU A 29 9.52 -2.93 -7.99
C GLU A 29 8.70 -2.46 -6.80
N PHE A 30 7.63 -1.71 -7.07
CA PHE A 30 6.69 -1.31 -6.04
C PHE A 30 6.01 -2.52 -5.41
N GLN A 31 5.56 -3.48 -6.24
CA GLN A 31 4.93 -4.71 -5.77
C GLN A 31 5.88 -5.59 -4.94
N ASN A 32 7.19 -5.44 -5.11
CA ASN A 32 8.23 -6.14 -4.36
C ASN A 32 8.57 -5.51 -3.01
N ASP A 33 7.97 -4.38 -2.64
CA ASP A 33 8.11 -3.87 -1.28
C ASP A 33 7.55 -4.88 -0.27
N GLU A 34 8.28 -5.07 0.83
CA GLU A 34 7.98 -6.05 1.87
C GLU A 34 6.55 -5.91 2.43
N GLN A 35 6.05 -4.67 2.58
CA GLN A 35 4.70 -4.45 3.09
C GLN A 35 3.64 -4.89 2.07
N ILE A 36 3.88 -4.67 0.78
CA ILE A 36 2.97 -5.05 -0.31
C ILE A 36 2.95 -6.58 -0.51
N GLN A 37 4.11 -7.22 -0.44
CA GLN A 37 4.19 -8.68 -0.53
C GLN A 37 3.42 -9.37 0.60
N LYS A 38 3.49 -8.84 1.83
CA LYS A 38 2.78 -9.38 3.00
C LYS A 38 1.27 -9.14 2.99
N MET A 39 0.76 -8.26 2.12
CA MET A 39 -0.69 -8.07 2.00
C MET A 39 -1.37 -9.34 1.49
N SER A 40 -2.55 -9.63 2.03
CA SER A 40 -3.49 -10.59 1.46
C SER A 40 -4.46 -9.88 0.51
N ASN A 41 -5.23 -10.62 -0.29
CA ASN A 41 -6.29 -10.04 -1.13
C ASN A 41 -7.39 -9.32 -0.32
N LYS A 42 -7.52 -9.64 0.97
CA LYS A 42 -8.46 -8.98 1.89
C LYS A 42 -7.85 -7.78 2.62
N SER A 43 -6.52 -7.63 2.57
CA SER A 43 -5.82 -6.52 3.22
C SER A 43 -6.12 -5.22 2.49
N ILE A 44 -6.31 -4.15 3.27
CA ILE A 44 -6.43 -2.79 2.76
C ILE A 44 -5.34 -1.91 3.36
N ILE A 45 -4.89 -0.93 2.61
CA ILE A 45 -3.89 0.06 3.02
C ILE A 45 -4.47 1.45 2.80
N CYS A 46 -4.21 2.37 3.74
CA CYS A 46 -4.63 3.76 3.59
C CYS A 46 -3.72 4.52 2.62
N HIS A 47 -4.21 5.65 2.12
CA HIS A 47 -3.45 6.51 1.21
C HIS A 47 -2.07 6.92 1.78
N ASP A 48 -2.00 7.36 3.03
CA ASP A 48 -0.73 7.80 3.65
C ASP A 48 0.35 6.70 3.60
N CYS A 49 0.00 5.48 4.01
CA CYS A 49 0.93 4.36 3.98
C CYS A 49 1.32 4.00 2.54
N MET A 50 0.38 4.09 1.61
CA MET A 50 0.65 3.85 0.19
C MET A 50 1.67 4.86 -0.38
N GLN A 51 1.50 6.15 -0.07
CA GLN A 51 2.45 7.18 -0.49
C GLN A 51 3.81 7.02 0.18
N SER A 52 3.85 6.63 1.45
CA SER A 52 5.11 6.37 2.15
C SER A 52 5.91 5.25 1.47
N ILE A 53 5.24 4.15 1.08
CA ILE A 53 5.90 3.07 0.33
C ILE A 53 6.37 3.58 -1.04
N LYS A 54 5.55 4.37 -1.74
CA LYS A 54 5.91 4.92 -3.05
C LYS A 54 7.17 5.76 -2.97
N ASN A 55 7.23 6.70 -2.03
CA ASN A 55 8.40 7.55 -1.84
C ASN A 55 9.65 6.73 -1.53
N LYS A 56 9.54 5.70 -0.66
CA LYS A 56 10.65 4.78 -0.34
C LYS A 56 11.15 4.02 -1.56
N VAL A 57 10.25 3.57 -2.44
CA VAL A 57 10.63 2.87 -3.69
C VAL A 57 11.27 3.86 -4.66
N ASP A 58 10.67 5.04 -4.85
CA ASP A 58 11.18 6.07 -5.76
C ASP A 58 12.54 6.63 -5.32
N GLU A 59 12.82 6.71 -4.01
CA GLU A 59 14.15 7.07 -3.49
C GLU A 59 15.22 6.03 -3.85
N LYS A 60 14.87 4.73 -3.88
CA LYS A 60 15.81 3.66 -4.25
C LYS A 60 16.10 3.60 -5.76
N ARG A 61 15.27 4.24 -6.58
CA ARG A 61 15.43 4.31 -8.05
C ARG A 61 16.41 5.38 -8.49
N LYS A 62 16.72 6.34 -7.61
CA LYS A 62 17.68 7.41 -7.85
C LYS A 62 19.10 6.94 -7.60
#